data_AF-A0A2G2W979-F1
#
_entry.id   AF-A0A2G2W979-F1
#
_cell.length_a   1.000
_cell.length_b   1.000
_cell.length_c   1.000
_cell.angle_alpha   90.00
_cell.angle_beta   90.00
_cell.angle_gamma   90.00
#
_symmetry.space_group_name_H-M   'P 1'
#
loop_
_entity.id
_entity.type
_entity.pdbx_description
1 polymer ?
#
loop_
_entity_poly.entity_id
_entity_poly.type
_entity_poly.pdbx_seq_one_letter_code
_entity_poly.pdbx_strand_id
1 'polypeptide(L)'
;MEREYNERAPGGLIEGIADYVRLKAGYAPSNWVKPGQGDRWDQGYDVIARFLDYCNSLKRGFVAQLNKKMRTGYSHQFFVDLLGKTIDQLWRDYKAKFRA
;
A
#
# COMPACT_ATOMS: atom_id res chain seq x y z
N MET A 1 20.68 -1.31 13.25
CA MET A 1 19.96 -0.39 14.15
C MET A 1 18.49 -0.68 13.99
N GLU A 2 17.98 -1.61 14.80
CA GLU A 2 16.58 -2.01 14.84
C GLU A 2 15.79 -0.87 15.48
N ARG A 3 14.86 -0.28 14.72
CA ARG A 3 13.87 0.62 15.31
C ARG A 3 12.72 -0.25 15.78
N GLU A 4 12.54 -0.33 17.10
CA GLU A 4 11.36 -0.91 17.75
C GLU A 4 10.11 -0.34 17.08
N TYR A 5 9.36 -1.21 16.40
CA TYR A 5 8.10 -0.86 15.76
C TYR A 5 7.06 -0.73 16.87
N ASN A 6 6.83 0.51 17.29
CA ASN A 6 5.71 0.90 18.12
C ASN A 6 4.44 0.23 17.55
N GLU A 7 3.59 -0.33 18.40
CA GLU A 7 2.42 -1.18 18.06
C GLU A 7 1.33 -0.49 17.22
N ARG A 8 1.62 0.67 16.61
CA ARG A 8 0.69 1.48 15.81
C ARG A 8 1.04 1.38 14.33
N ALA A 9 0.00 1.38 13.50
CA ALA A 9 0.20 1.39 12.06
C ALA A 9 1.03 2.60 11.60
N PRO A 10 1.95 2.43 10.63
CA PRO A 10 2.75 3.53 10.10
C PRO A 10 1.85 4.66 9.63
N GLY A 11 2.10 5.89 10.10
CA GLY A 11 1.32 7.06 9.70
C GLY A 11 1.23 7.20 8.18
N GLY A 12 2.34 6.96 7.47
CA GLY A 12 2.34 7.00 6.00
C GLY A 12 1.42 5.96 5.35
N LEU A 13 1.26 4.77 5.93
CA LEU A 13 0.32 3.77 5.42
C LEU A 13 -1.14 4.18 5.69
N ILE A 14 -1.42 4.79 6.84
CA ILE A 14 -2.75 5.33 7.15
C ILE A 14 -3.13 6.42 6.13
N GLU A 15 -2.24 7.40 5.90
CA GLU A 15 -2.44 8.46 4.90
C GLU A 15 -2.56 7.87 3.49
N GLY A 16 -1.74 6.88 3.14
CA GLY A 16 -1.83 6.17 1.87
C GLY A 16 -3.16 5.42 1.66
N ILE A 17 -3.81 4.93 2.73
CA ILE A 17 -5.18 4.37 2.64
C ILE A 17 -6.20 5.47 2.37
N ALA A 18 -6.08 6.63 3.02
CA ALA A 18 -6.94 7.77 2.73
C ALA A 18 -6.79 8.23 1.27
N ASP A 19 -5.55 8.30 0.77
CA ASP A 19 -5.26 8.64 -0.62
C ASP A 19 -5.69 7.54 -1.61
N TYR A 20 -5.67 6.27 -1.22
CA TYR A 20 -6.30 5.19 -2.00
C TYR A 20 -7.82 5.43 -2.14
N VAL A 21 -8.51 5.83 -1.08
CA VAL A 21 -9.95 6.13 -1.16
C VAL A 21 -10.20 7.32 -2.09
N ARG A 22 -9.40 8.40 -1.99
CA ARG A 22 -9.46 9.53 -2.93
C ARG A 22 -9.22 9.10 -4.37
N LEU A 23 -8.24 8.22 -4.60
CA LEU A 23 -7.96 7.65 -5.92
C LEU A 23 -9.17 6.88 -6.48
N LYS A 24 -9.76 5.98 -5.69
CA LYS A 24 -10.91 5.17 -6.14
C LYS A 24 -12.17 6.00 -6.37
N ALA A 25 -12.30 7.11 -5.66
CA ALA A 25 -13.39 8.07 -5.83
C ALA A 25 -13.19 9.02 -7.03
N GLY A 26 -12.05 8.94 -7.74
CA GLY A 26 -11.78 9.79 -8.90
C GLY A 26 -11.26 11.19 -8.56
N TYR A 27 -10.81 11.41 -7.32
CA TYR A 27 -10.30 12.70 -6.83
C TYR A 27 -8.78 12.76 -6.73
N ALA A 28 -8.05 11.91 -7.47
CA ALA A 28 -6.60 11.97 -7.52
C ALA A 28 -6.14 13.28 -8.23
N PRO A 29 -5.34 14.13 -7.57
CA PRO A 29 -4.68 15.28 -8.20
C PRO A 29 -3.90 14.91 -9.46
N SER A 30 -3.85 15.84 -10.42
CA SER A 30 -3.18 15.63 -11.71
C SER A 30 -1.65 15.45 -11.59
N ASN A 31 -1.05 15.94 -10.52
CA ASN A 31 0.38 15.84 -10.24
C ASN A 31 0.79 14.57 -9.47
N TRP A 32 -0.16 13.70 -9.11
CA TRP A 32 0.17 12.42 -8.47
C TRP A 32 0.95 11.50 -9.40
N VAL A 33 1.79 10.67 -8.80
CA VAL A 33 2.50 9.63 -9.52
C VAL A 33 1.57 8.72 -10.32
N LYS A 34 2.07 8.25 -11.46
CA LYS A 34 1.41 7.23 -12.30
C LYS A 34 1.61 5.83 -11.71
N PRO A 35 0.77 4.85 -12.08
CA PRO A 35 1.04 3.45 -11.75
C PRO A 35 2.46 3.03 -12.18
N GLY A 36 3.15 2.30 -11.31
CA GLY A 36 4.54 1.87 -11.49
C GLY A 36 5.61 2.88 -11.09
N GLN A 37 5.27 4.15 -10.82
CA GLN A 37 6.26 5.14 -10.39
C GLN A 37 6.59 5.05 -8.89
N GLY A 38 7.72 5.65 -8.51
CA GLY A 38 8.30 5.61 -7.17
C GLY A 38 9.39 4.53 -7.00
N ASP A 39 10.28 4.74 -6.04
CA ASP A 39 11.46 3.90 -5.79
C ASP A 39 11.21 2.91 -4.64
N ARG A 40 10.46 3.33 -3.62
CA ARG A 40 10.00 2.50 -2.50
C ARG A 40 8.49 2.57 -2.34
N TRP A 41 7.90 1.49 -1.86
CA TRP A 41 6.46 1.39 -1.65
C TRP A 41 5.93 2.44 -0.64
N ASP A 42 6.77 2.88 0.30
CA ASP A 42 6.43 3.76 1.43
C ASP A 42 6.97 5.20 1.32
N GLN A 43 7.46 5.62 0.15
CA GLN A 43 8.13 6.93 0.01
C GLN A 43 7.20 8.15 -0.08
N GLY A 44 5.90 7.93 -0.29
CA GLY A 44 4.91 8.99 -0.49
C GLY A 44 3.49 8.42 -0.54
N TYR A 45 2.52 9.22 -0.13
CA TYR A 45 1.14 8.75 0.04
C TYR A 45 0.47 8.37 -1.29
N ASP A 46 0.77 9.11 -2.35
CA ASP A 46 0.33 8.81 -3.71
C ASP A 46 0.97 7.51 -4.25
N VAL A 47 2.26 7.26 -3.96
CA VAL A 47 2.92 5.98 -4.26
C VAL A 47 2.26 4.83 -3.51
N ILE A 48 2.00 5.01 -2.20
CA ILE A 48 1.30 4.00 -1.39
C ILE A 48 -0.10 3.75 -1.95
N ALA A 49 -0.85 4.80 -2.30
CA ALA A 49 -2.19 4.68 -2.86
C ALA A 49 -2.22 3.88 -4.16
N ARG A 50 -1.27 4.12 -5.07
CA ARG A 50 -1.13 3.35 -6.32
C ARG A 50 -0.75 1.89 -6.07
N PHE A 51 0.14 1.65 -5.10
CA PHE A 51 0.52 0.29 -4.71
C PHE A 51 -0.65 -0.46 -4.06
N LEU A 52 -1.45 0.20 -3.21
CA LEU A 52 -2.64 -0.37 -2.60
C LEU A 52 -3.74 -0.67 -3.64
N ASP A 53 -3.88 0.15 -4.69
CA ASP A 53 -4.78 -0.13 -5.81
C ASP A 53 -4.35 -1.39 -6.58
N TYR A 54 -3.05 -1.57 -6.81
CA TYR A 54 -2.53 -2.82 -7.34
C TYR A 54 -2.83 -4.02 -6.42
N CYS A 55 -2.55 -3.92 -5.13
CA CYS A 55 -2.85 -5.00 -4.17
C CYS A 55 -4.35 -5.34 -4.13
N ASN A 56 -5.23 -4.34 -4.23
CA ASN A 56 -6.68 -4.56 -4.30
C ASN A 56 -7.13 -5.19 -5.63
N SER A 57 -6.38 -4.98 -6.71
CA SER A 57 -6.62 -5.69 -7.99
C SER A 57 -6.28 -7.19 -7.90
N LEU A 58 -5.32 -7.57 -7.04
CA LEU A 58 -4.98 -8.98 -6.79
C LEU A 58 -6.02 -9.67 -5.90
N LYS A 59 -6.59 -8.93 -4.94
CA LYS A 59 -7.66 -9.40 -4.06
C LYS A 59 -8.65 -8.27 -3.78
N ARG A 60 -9.84 -8.37 -4.36
CA ARG A 60 -10.91 -7.41 -4.10
C ARG A 60 -11.19 -7.31 -2.59
N GLY A 61 -11.16 -6.09 -2.07
CA GLY A 61 -11.37 -5.81 -0.65
C GLY A 61 -10.11 -5.94 0.21
N PHE A 62 -8.92 -6.10 -0.39
CA PHE A 62 -7.65 -6.13 0.32
C PHE A 62 -7.47 -4.93 1.25
N VAL A 63 -7.67 -3.70 0.75
CA VAL A 63 -7.42 -2.48 1.53
C VAL A 63 -8.36 -2.39 2.74
N ALA A 64 -9.63 -2.76 2.57
CA ALA A 64 -10.58 -2.81 3.67
C ALA A 64 -10.19 -3.83 4.74
N GLN A 65 -9.70 -5.00 4.34
CA GLN A 65 -9.21 -6.04 5.26
C GLN A 65 -7.93 -5.62 5.97
N LEU A 66 -6.98 -5.02 5.25
CA LEU A 66 -5.76 -4.46 5.83
C LEU A 66 -6.11 -3.39 6.88
N ASN A 67 -6.94 -2.42 6.53
CA ASN A 67 -7.41 -1.37 7.46
C ASN A 67 -8.06 -1.97 8.72
N LYS A 68 -8.87 -3.03 8.55
CA LYS A 68 -9.48 -3.74 9.69
C LYS A 68 -8.43 -4.40 10.59
N LYS A 69 -7.43 -5.09 10.02
CA LYS A 69 -6.35 -5.74 10.80
C LYS A 69 -5.48 -4.72 11.52
N MET A 70 -5.33 -3.51 10.97
CA MET A 70 -4.52 -2.45 11.55
C MET A 70 -5.09 -1.76 12.79
N ARG A 71 -6.33 -2.07 13.18
CA ARG A 71 -7.01 -1.42 14.33
C ARG A 71 -6.31 -1.64 15.67
N THR A 72 -5.60 -2.76 15.82
CA THR A 72 -4.91 -3.14 17.07
C THR A 72 -3.40 -3.20 16.92
N GLY A 73 -2.88 -2.80 15.76
CA GLY A 73 -1.46 -2.73 15.45
C GLY A 73 -1.13 -3.22 14.06
N TYR A 74 0.15 -3.18 13.70
CA TYR A 74 0.59 -3.41 12.33
C TYR A 74 1.76 -4.39 12.25
N SER A 75 1.70 -5.23 11.22
CA SER A 75 2.81 -6.09 10.83
C SER A 75 2.82 -6.26 9.31
N HIS A 76 4.02 -6.29 8.71
CA HIS A 76 4.19 -6.65 7.29
C HIS A 76 3.63 -8.04 6.98
N GLN A 77 3.49 -8.90 7.99
CA GLN A 77 2.86 -10.21 7.87
C GLN A 77 1.41 -10.13 7.37
N PHE A 78 0.71 -9.02 7.57
CA PHE A 78 -0.66 -8.87 7.06
C PHE A 78 -0.75 -8.94 5.54
N PHE A 79 0.31 -8.54 4.81
CA PHE A 79 0.38 -8.71 3.36
C PHE A 79 0.49 -10.18 2.97
N VAL A 80 1.26 -10.96 3.73
CA VAL A 80 1.38 -12.40 3.54
C VAL A 80 0.05 -13.08 3.86
N ASP A 81 -0.59 -12.74 4.98
CA ASP A 81 -1.89 -13.31 5.37
C ASP A 81 -2.97 -13.07 4.31
N LEU A 82 -2.96 -11.89 3.68
CA LEU A 82 -4.02 -11.47 2.77
C LEU A 82 -3.74 -11.82 1.31
N LEU A 83 -2.48 -11.85 0.87
CA LEU A 83 -2.07 -12.01 -0.53
C LEU A 83 -1.07 -13.14 -0.76
N GLY A 84 -0.60 -13.81 0.29
CA GLY A 84 0.37 -14.90 0.21
C GLY A 84 1.80 -14.48 -0.15
N LYS A 85 2.10 -13.17 -0.13
CA LYS A 85 3.40 -12.61 -0.53
C LYS A 85 3.87 -11.54 0.44
N THR A 86 5.19 -11.43 0.60
CA THR A 86 5.79 -10.34 1.37
C THR A 86 5.59 -9.01 0.66
N ILE A 87 5.67 -7.90 1.42
CA ILE A 87 5.55 -6.56 0.84
C ILE A 87 6.59 -6.30 -0.26
N ASP A 88 7.81 -6.83 -0.10
CA ASP A 88 8.88 -6.69 -1.09
C ASP A 88 8.60 -7.48 -2.37
N GLN A 89 8.03 -8.68 -2.25
CA GLN A 89 7.59 -9.46 -3.42
C GLN A 89 6.49 -8.73 -4.17
N LEU A 90 5.48 -8.24 -3.44
CA LEU A 90 4.38 -7.47 -4.03
C LEU A 90 4.88 -6.19 -4.71
N TRP A 91 5.83 -5.47 -4.09
CA TRP A 91 6.42 -4.28 -4.67
C TRP A 91 7.19 -4.59 -5.96
N ARG A 92 7.99 -5.66 -5.98
CA ARG A 92 8.68 -6.11 -7.21
C ARG A 92 7.69 -6.47 -8.32
N ASP A 93 6.62 -7.20 -7.98
CA ASP A 93 5.58 -7.59 -8.96
C ASP A 93 4.85 -6.36 -9.50
N TYR A 94 4.53 -5.39 -8.63
CA TYR A 94 3.96 -4.10 -9.02
C TYR A 94 4.85 -3.36 -10.02
N LYS A 95 6.15 -3.24 -9.71
CA LYS A 95 7.13 -2.60 -10.60
C LYS A 95 7.25 -3.36 -11.92
N ALA A 96 7.23 -4.69 -11.90
CA ALA A 96 7.28 -5.50 -13.11
C ALA A 96 6.02 -5.32 -13.98
N LYS A 97 4.83 -5.26 -13.39
CA LYS A 97 3.56 -5.06 -14.11
C LYS A 97 3.52 -3.74 -14.91
N PHE A 98 4.18 -2.71 -14.40
CA PHE A 98 4.19 -1.37 -14.98
C PHE A 98 5.55 -0.96 -15.58
N ARG A 99 6.47 -1.92 -15.74
CA ARG A 99 7.63 -1.74 -16.60
C ARG A 99 7.13 -1.76 -18.04
N ALA A 100 7.33 -0.65 -18.74
CA ALA A 100 7.23 -0.58 -20.20
C ALA A 100 8.44 -1.27 -20.84
#